data_AF-D3PQG8-F1
#
_entry.id   AF-D3PQG8-F1
#
_cell.length_a   1.000
_cell.length_b   1.000
_cell.length_c   1.000
_cell.angle_alpha   90.00
_cell.angle_beta   90.00
_cell.angle_gamma   90.00
#
_symmetry.space_group_name_H-M   'P 1'
#
loop_
_entity.id
_entity.type
_entity.pdbx_description
1 polymer ?
#
loop_
_entity_poly.entity_id
_entity_poly.type
_entity_poly.pdbx_seq_one_letter_code
_entity_poly.pdbx_strand_id
1 'polypeptide(L)'
;MSLEAFSDEALLALVARGEEAALQQIFRRYAGAFLGLARRLGLDSASQEDVVQEVFTKIWKNAREFDPRRASARAWLLAIAHHTTVDHLRRLEARPQALEPTEEEPEAFDLPGPGLDEEHHLDRIRLRRALAHLEPEEREVIEVLFYQGYAHQEAALKLNIPLGTLKTRARRALARLKEELREA
;
A
#
# COMPACT_ATOMS: atom_id res chain seq x y z
N MET A 1 -28.86 8.36 -6.91
CA MET A 1 -27.93 7.63 -7.80
C MET A 1 -27.12 6.68 -6.94
N SER A 2 -26.97 5.42 -7.33
CA SER A 2 -26.09 4.50 -6.59
C SER A 2 -24.64 4.90 -6.82
N LEU A 3 -23.90 5.17 -5.73
CA LEU A 3 -22.46 5.44 -5.77
C LEU A 3 -21.64 4.18 -6.10
N GLU A 4 -22.26 3.00 -6.09
CA GLU A 4 -21.60 1.72 -6.35
C GLU A 4 -21.03 1.61 -7.77
N ALA A 5 -21.56 2.36 -8.73
CA ALA A 5 -21.08 2.37 -10.11
C ALA A 5 -19.98 3.42 -10.40
N PHE A 6 -19.66 4.28 -9.42
CA PHE A 6 -18.68 5.35 -9.62
C PHE A 6 -17.27 4.78 -9.60
N SER A 7 -16.36 5.36 -10.40
CA SER A 7 -14.94 5.04 -10.32
C SER A 7 -14.36 5.48 -8.97
N ASP A 8 -13.24 4.87 -8.56
CA ASP A 8 -12.58 5.25 -7.31
C ASP A 8 -12.09 6.70 -7.36
N GLU A 9 -11.65 7.18 -8.53
CA GLU A 9 -11.27 8.59 -8.75
C GLU A 9 -12.46 9.53 -8.50
N ALA A 10 -13.64 9.18 -9.03
CA ALA A 10 -14.85 9.99 -8.82
C ALA A 10 -15.29 9.97 -7.35
N LEU A 11 -15.19 8.82 -6.67
CA LEU A 11 -15.48 8.71 -5.24
C LEU A 11 -14.50 9.55 -4.42
N LEU A 12 -13.20 9.52 -4.71
CA LEU A 12 -12.21 10.36 -4.04
C LEU A 12 -12.47 11.86 -4.23
N ALA A 13 -12.90 12.27 -5.44
CA ALA A 13 -13.28 13.65 -5.70
C ALA A 13 -14.52 14.10 -4.89
N LEU A 14 -15.46 13.18 -4.61
CA LEU A 14 -16.61 13.44 -3.75
C LEU A 14 -16.19 13.48 -2.26
N VAL A 15 -15.32 12.57 -1.83
CA VAL A 15 -14.74 12.60 -0.47
C VAL A 15 -14.01 13.92 -0.21
N ALA A 16 -13.24 14.42 -1.19
CA ALA A 16 -12.55 15.71 -1.10
C ALA A 16 -13.50 16.91 -0.88
N ARG A 17 -14.78 16.75 -1.25
CA ARG A 17 -15.86 17.74 -1.05
C ARG A 17 -16.63 17.54 0.26
N GLY A 18 -16.32 16.50 1.04
CA GLY A 18 -16.97 16.18 2.30
C GLY A 18 -18.19 15.27 2.15
N GLU A 19 -18.32 14.53 1.05
CA GLU A 19 -19.42 13.58 0.85
C GLU A 19 -19.15 12.26 1.59
N GLU A 20 -19.76 12.09 2.76
CA GLU A 20 -19.57 10.90 3.61
C GLU A 20 -20.00 9.60 2.90
N ALA A 21 -21.06 9.64 2.12
CA ALA A 21 -21.54 8.48 1.37
C ALA A 21 -20.50 7.93 0.38
N ALA A 22 -19.64 8.80 -0.17
CA ALA A 22 -18.55 8.38 -1.04
C ALA A 22 -17.44 7.67 -0.24
N LEU A 23 -17.12 8.15 0.98
CA LEU A 23 -16.17 7.47 1.86
C LEU A 23 -16.70 6.09 2.27
N GLN A 24 -18.00 5.98 2.59
CA GLN A 24 -18.62 4.69 2.91
C GLN A 24 -18.53 3.71 1.72
N GLN A 25 -18.65 4.20 0.48
CA GLN A 25 -18.47 3.35 -0.69
C GLN A 25 -17.01 2.88 -0.85
N ILE A 26 -16.03 3.76 -0.62
CA ILE A 26 -14.61 3.39 -0.58
C ILE A 26 -14.36 2.39 0.57
N PHE A 27 -15.03 2.54 1.71
CA PHE A 27 -14.96 1.59 2.83
C PHE A 27 -15.43 0.20 2.43
N ARG A 28 -16.62 0.09 1.85
CA ARG A 28 -17.17 -1.20 1.39
C ARG A 28 -16.26 -1.90 0.40
N ARG A 29 -15.61 -1.14 -0.48
CA ARG A 29 -14.63 -1.68 -1.42
C ARG A 29 -13.37 -2.08 -0.65
N TYR A 30 -12.68 -1.16 0.02
CA TYR A 30 -11.28 -1.37 0.38
C TYR A 30 -11.02 -1.95 1.78
N ALA A 31 -12.00 -1.98 2.69
CA ALA A 31 -11.78 -2.42 4.07
C ALA A 31 -11.17 -3.83 4.17
N GLY A 32 -11.66 -4.78 3.37
CA GLY A 32 -11.13 -6.15 3.33
C GLY A 32 -9.67 -6.21 2.85
N ALA A 33 -9.31 -5.42 1.84
CA ALA A 33 -7.94 -5.35 1.34
C ALA A 33 -6.98 -4.73 2.36
N PHE A 34 -7.42 -3.70 3.08
CA PHE A 34 -6.62 -3.04 4.13
C PHE A 34 -6.42 -3.97 5.33
N LEU A 35 -7.47 -4.68 5.78
CA LEU A 35 -7.34 -5.72 6.82
C LEU A 35 -6.38 -6.84 6.39
N GLY A 36 -6.49 -7.29 5.15
CA GLY A 36 -5.60 -8.31 4.59
C GLY A 36 -4.15 -7.84 4.46
N LEU A 37 -3.91 -6.56 4.19
CA LEU A 37 -2.59 -5.94 4.20
C LEU A 37 -2.02 -5.88 5.62
N ALA A 38 -2.78 -5.33 6.57
CA ALA A 38 -2.41 -5.22 7.98
C ALA A 38 -2.02 -6.58 8.58
N ARG A 39 -2.83 -7.61 8.30
CA ARG A 39 -2.53 -9.00 8.72
C ARG A 39 -1.26 -9.55 8.10
N ARG A 40 -1.01 -9.30 6.81
CA ARG A 40 0.21 -9.78 6.12
C ARG A 40 1.47 -9.13 6.65
N LEU A 41 1.38 -7.89 7.13
CA LEU A 41 2.48 -7.18 7.77
C LEU A 41 2.65 -7.56 9.26
N GLY A 42 1.80 -8.45 9.79
CA GLY A 42 2.00 -9.05 11.11
C GLY A 42 1.24 -8.41 12.27
N LEU A 43 0.31 -7.49 12.01
CA LEU A 43 -0.54 -6.94 13.07
C LEU A 43 -1.49 -8.00 13.64
N ASP A 44 -1.72 -7.94 14.95
CA ASP A 44 -2.78 -8.71 15.61
C ASP A 44 -4.17 -8.19 15.21
N SER A 45 -5.22 -8.97 15.49
CA SER A 45 -6.57 -8.65 15.05
C SER A 45 -7.12 -7.33 15.60
N ALA A 46 -6.77 -6.95 16.84
CA ALA A 46 -7.25 -5.69 17.41
C ALA A 46 -6.56 -4.49 16.72
N SER A 47 -5.24 -4.56 16.56
CA SER A 47 -4.47 -3.52 15.88
C SER A 47 -4.81 -3.41 14.39
N GLN A 48 -5.26 -4.49 13.74
CA GLN A 48 -5.74 -4.45 12.35
C GLN A 48 -6.94 -3.48 12.19
N GLU A 49 -7.94 -3.56 13.07
CA GLU A 49 -9.13 -2.71 12.99
C GLU A 49 -8.79 -1.23 13.24
N ASP A 50 -7.94 -0.97 14.23
CA ASP A 50 -7.47 0.39 14.57
C ASP A 50 -6.71 1.04 13.40
N VAL A 51 -5.82 0.29 12.76
CA VAL A 51 -5.09 0.77 11.57
C VAL A 51 -6.05 1.07 10.43
N VAL A 52 -7.03 0.21 10.17
CA VAL A 52 -8.00 0.46 9.09
C VAL A 52 -8.83 1.72 9.38
N GLN A 53 -9.22 1.97 10.62
CA GLN A 53 -9.87 3.23 11.00
C GLN A 53 -8.97 4.45 10.77
N GLU A 54 -7.68 4.36 11.15
CA GLU A 54 -6.70 5.41 10.90
C GLU A 54 -6.53 5.69 9.40
N VAL A 55 -6.52 4.64 8.57
CA VAL A 55 -6.43 4.75 7.11
C VAL A 55 -7.61 5.51 6.53
N PHE A 56 -8.84 5.16 6.89
CA PHE A 56 -10.03 5.89 6.40
C PHE A 56 -10.06 7.34 6.90
N THR A 57 -9.55 7.60 8.10
CA THR A 57 -9.37 8.96 8.61
C THR A 57 -8.38 9.75 7.76
N LYS A 58 -7.25 9.15 7.37
CA LYS A 58 -6.26 9.79 6.49
C LYS A 58 -6.82 10.00 5.08
N ILE A 59 -7.57 9.05 4.53
CA ILE A 59 -8.26 9.20 3.24
C ILE A 59 -9.20 10.40 3.27
N TRP A 60 -10.04 10.51 4.30
CA TRP A 60 -10.97 11.63 4.47
C TRP A 60 -10.26 12.99 4.49
N LYS A 61 -9.16 13.08 5.25
CA LYS A 61 -8.39 14.33 5.40
C LYS A 61 -7.62 14.71 4.13
N ASN A 62 -7.05 13.71 3.44
CA ASN A 62 -6.08 13.94 2.38
C ASN A 62 -6.65 13.72 0.97
N ALA A 63 -7.94 13.38 0.81
CA ALA A 63 -8.55 13.15 -0.50
C ALA A 63 -8.40 14.31 -1.49
N ARG A 64 -8.23 15.55 -1.01
CA ARG A 64 -7.95 16.74 -1.84
C ARG A 64 -6.58 16.72 -2.50
N GLU A 65 -5.64 15.97 -1.94
CA GLU A 65 -4.25 15.85 -2.44
C GLU A 65 -4.11 14.77 -3.51
N PHE A 66 -5.15 13.94 -3.72
CA PHE A 66 -5.14 12.94 -4.77
C PHE A 66 -5.08 13.60 -6.15
N ASP A 67 -4.03 13.27 -6.93
CA ASP A 67 -3.88 13.67 -8.31
C ASP A 67 -3.86 12.42 -9.21
N PRO A 68 -4.89 12.20 -10.06
CA PRO A 68 -4.96 11.03 -10.94
C PRO A 68 -3.87 11.01 -12.01
N ARG A 69 -3.13 12.11 -12.21
CA ARG A 69 -1.96 12.16 -13.10
C ARG A 69 -0.69 11.58 -12.46
N ARG A 70 -0.63 11.51 -11.13
CA ARG A 70 0.52 11.01 -10.36
C ARG A 70 0.41 9.52 -10.06
N ALA A 71 -0.79 9.04 -9.73
CA ALA A 71 -1.06 7.64 -9.41
C ALA A 71 -2.53 7.29 -9.65
N SER A 72 -2.83 5.99 -9.81
CA SER A 72 -4.22 5.50 -9.81
C SER A 72 -4.83 5.66 -8.41
N ALA A 73 -6.17 5.79 -8.32
CA ALA A 73 -6.85 5.88 -7.03
C ALA A 73 -6.56 4.66 -6.14
N ARG A 74 -6.57 3.47 -6.74
CA ARG A 74 -6.23 2.21 -6.06
C ARG A 74 -4.83 2.23 -5.46
N ALA A 75 -3.82 2.66 -6.23
CA ALA A 75 -2.44 2.72 -5.75
C ALA A 75 -2.29 3.74 -4.61
N TRP A 76 -2.94 4.89 -4.72
CA TRP A 76 -2.93 5.92 -3.68
C TRP A 76 -3.58 5.42 -2.36
N LEU A 77 -4.74 4.77 -2.46
CA LEU A 77 -5.45 4.17 -1.32
C LEU A 77 -4.61 3.09 -0.63
N LEU A 78 -4.00 2.19 -1.40
CA LEU A 78 -3.14 1.13 -0.87
C LEU A 78 -1.85 1.68 -0.24
N ALA A 79 -1.28 2.75 -0.80
CA ALA A 79 -0.11 3.41 -0.22
C ALA A 79 -0.44 4.02 1.15
N ILE A 80 -1.58 4.69 1.32
CA ILE A 80 -2.02 5.17 2.64
C ILE A 80 -2.18 4.02 3.62
N ALA A 81 -2.80 2.92 3.19
CA ALA A 81 -3.00 1.74 4.02
C ALA A 81 -1.68 1.11 4.48
N HIS A 82 -0.75 0.97 3.55
CA HIS A 82 0.59 0.44 3.78
C HIS A 82 1.37 1.30 4.78
N HIS A 83 1.53 2.59 4.50
CA HIS A 83 2.30 3.48 5.38
C HIS A 83 1.69 3.54 6.78
N THR A 84 0.36 3.60 6.88
CA THR A 84 -0.31 3.62 8.19
C THR A 84 -0.07 2.33 8.98
N THR A 85 -0.07 1.18 8.29
CA THR A 85 0.24 -0.11 8.92
C THR A 85 1.70 -0.15 9.41
N VAL A 86 2.63 0.26 8.56
CA VAL A 86 4.06 0.29 8.88
C VAL A 86 4.33 1.25 10.04
N ASP A 87 3.77 2.46 10.01
CA ASP A 87 3.89 3.45 11.07
C ASP A 87 3.39 2.86 12.39
N HIS A 88 2.27 2.12 12.35
CA HIS A 88 1.74 1.45 13.54
C HIS A 88 2.70 0.38 14.05
N LEU A 89 3.23 -0.48 13.19
CA LEU A 89 4.22 -1.51 13.57
C LEU A 89 5.49 -0.87 14.17
N ARG A 90 6.00 0.19 13.56
CA ARG A 90 7.15 0.95 14.08
C ARG A 90 6.86 1.51 15.47
N ARG A 91 5.64 2.00 15.74
CA ARG A 91 5.23 2.45 17.08
C ARG A 91 5.16 1.32 18.10
N LEU A 92 4.79 0.10 17.69
CA LEU A 92 4.77 -1.08 18.55
C LEU A 92 6.18 -1.58 18.88
N GLU A 93 7.09 -1.52 17.91
CA GLU A 93 8.50 -1.91 18.08
C GLU A 93 9.32 -0.84 18.83
N ALA A 94 9.01 0.45 18.62
CA ALA A 94 9.70 1.57 19.23
C ALA A 94 9.16 1.90 20.63
N ARG A 95 9.78 1.32 21.66
CA ARG A 95 9.92 2.04 22.95
C ARG A 95 11.00 3.13 22.75
N PRO A 96 10.74 4.37 23.18
CA PRO A 96 10.63 5.54 22.31
C PRO A 96 11.90 5.88 21.50
N GLN A 97 11.75 6.03 20.19
CA GLN A 97 12.52 7.01 19.43
C GLN A 97 11.60 7.55 18.33
N ALA A 98 11.00 8.70 18.60
CA ALA A 98 10.27 9.46 17.60
C ALA A 98 11.28 9.90 16.54
N LEU A 99 11.31 9.20 15.41
CA LEU A 99 11.95 9.70 14.20
C LEU A 99 10.93 10.60 13.51
N GLU A 100 11.37 11.83 13.23
CA GLU A 100 10.60 12.85 12.54
C GLU A 100 10.07 12.33 11.20
N PRO A 101 8.89 12.78 10.76
CA PRO A 101 8.32 12.37 9.50
C PRO A 101 9.25 12.82 8.37
N THR A 102 9.98 11.88 7.76
CA THR A 102 10.76 12.14 6.55
C THR A 102 9.82 12.56 5.44
N GLU A 103 10.02 13.76 4.89
CA GLU A 103 9.30 14.35 3.75
C GLU A 103 9.61 13.64 2.41
N GLU A 104 9.85 12.32 2.42
CA GLU A 104 9.86 11.58 1.16
C GLU A 104 8.40 11.41 0.73
N GLU A 105 8.04 12.08 -0.37
CA GLU A 105 6.75 11.84 -1.02
C GLU A 105 6.54 10.32 -1.17
N PRO A 106 5.34 9.82 -0.87
CA PRO A 106 5.05 8.40 -0.99
C PRO A 106 5.25 7.98 -2.45
N GLU A 107 6.38 7.35 -2.77
CA GLU A 107 6.50 6.55 -3.98
C GLU A 107 5.52 5.39 -3.80
N ALA A 108 4.31 5.57 -4.32
CA ALA A 108 3.26 4.58 -4.28
C ALA A 108 3.79 3.32 -4.94
N PHE A 109 4.03 2.28 -4.15
CA PHE A 109 4.25 0.94 -4.68
C PHE A 109 2.95 0.53 -5.35
N ASP A 110 2.90 0.61 -6.68
CA ASP A 110 1.86 -0.01 -7.51
C ASP A 110 2.07 -1.53 -7.51
N LEU A 111 2.04 -2.12 -6.31
CA LEU A 111 1.91 -3.55 -6.15
C LEU A 111 0.45 -3.87 -6.50
N PRO A 112 0.21 -4.83 -7.39
CA PRO A 112 -1.14 -5.34 -7.62
C PRO A 112 -1.73 -5.81 -6.28
N GLY A 113 -2.60 -4.99 -5.71
CA GLY A 113 -3.43 -5.39 -4.58
C GLY A 113 -4.35 -6.51 -5.06
N PRO A 114 -4.66 -7.52 -4.23
CA PRO A 114 -5.66 -8.52 -4.59
C PRO A 114 -6.99 -7.81 -4.88
N GLY A 115 -7.63 -8.19 -5.99
CA GLY A 115 -9.01 -7.81 -6.28
C GLY A 115 -9.89 -8.22 -5.10
N LEU A 116 -10.90 -7.42 -4.82
CA LEU A 116 -11.89 -7.71 -3.79
C LEU A 116 -12.86 -8.72 -4.41
N ASP A 117 -12.60 -10.04 -4.33
CA ASP A 117 -13.58 -11.15 -4.46
C ASP A 117 -12.87 -12.53 -4.41
N GLU A 118 -13.62 -13.63 -4.20
CA GLU A 118 -13.28 -15.07 -3.94
C GLU A 118 -12.04 -15.71 -4.64
N GLU A 119 -11.39 -15.01 -5.56
CA GLU A 119 -10.17 -15.34 -6.32
C GLU A 119 -8.87 -15.36 -5.45
N HIS A 120 -9.01 -15.05 -4.15
CA HIS A 120 -7.91 -14.82 -3.18
C HIS A 120 -6.96 -15.98 -2.93
N HIS A 121 -7.34 -17.24 -3.18
CA HIS A 121 -6.39 -18.34 -3.02
C HIS A 121 -5.43 -18.45 -4.21
N LEU A 122 -5.95 -18.22 -5.41
CA LEU A 122 -5.19 -18.28 -6.65
C LEU A 122 -4.24 -17.09 -6.73
N ASP A 123 -4.70 -15.89 -6.36
CA ASP A 123 -3.86 -14.69 -6.31
C ASP A 123 -2.75 -14.77 -5.26
N ARG A 124 -2.98 -15.45 -4.13
CA ARG A 124 -1.91 -15.72 -3.14
C ARG A 124 -0.86 -16.69 -3.65
N ILE A 125 -1.27 -17.72 -4.41
CA ILE A 125 -0.35 -18.66 -5.05
C ILE A 125 0.42 -17.95 -6.17
N ARG A 126 -0.26 -17.14 -6.99
CA ARG A 126 0.33 -16.32 -8.05
C ARG A 126 1.33 -15.30 -7.48
N LEU A 127 0.97 -14.56 -6.43
CA LEU A 127 1.88 -13.62 -5.78
C LEU A 127 3.11 -14.33 -5.19
N ARG A 128 2.94 -15.47 -4.52
CA ARG A 128 4.07 -16.27 -4.03
C ARG A 128 4.96 -16.75 -5.17
N ARG A 129 4.37 -17.18 -6.28
CA ARG A 129 5.09 -17.61 -7.48
C ARG A 129 5.84 -16.43 -8.10
N ALA A 130 5.19 -15.29 -8.29
CA ALA A 130 5.81 -14.08 -8.84
C ALA A 130 6.99 -13.60 -7.97
N LEU A 131 6.83 -13.61 -6.63
CA LEU A 131 7.92 -13.31 -5.69
C LEU A 131 9.07 -14.33 -5.78
N ALA A 132 8.77 -15.60 -6.10
CA ALA A 132 9.78 -16.64 -6.31
C ALA A 132 10.59 -16.44 -7.61
N HIS A 133 10.04 -15.77 -8.62
CA HIS A 133 10.70 -15.46 -9.90
C HIS A 133 11.51 -14.14 -9.88
N LEU A 134 11.41 -13.37 -8.79
CA LEU A 134 12.30 -12.22 -8.59
C LEU A 134 13.72 -12.68 -8.32
N GLU A 135 14.69 -11.94 -8.86
CA GLU A 135 16.09 -12.09 -8.49
C GLU A 135 16.25 -11.84 -6.97
N PRO A 136 17.21 -12.50 -6.29
CA PRO A 136 17.39 -12.33 -4.85
C PRO A 136 17.52 -10.86 -4.42
N GLU A 137 18.24 -10.07 -5.22
CA GLU A 137 18.45 -8.63 -4.98
C GLU A 137 17.18 -7.79 -5.18
N GLU A 138 16.29 -8.21 -6.07
CA GLU A 138 14.99 -7.55 -6.32
C GLU A 138 14.02 -7.90 -5.19
N ARG A 139 14.02 -9.15 -4.74
CA ARG A 139 13.20 -9.62 -3.62
C ARG A 139 13.57 -8.93 -2.31
N GLU A 140 14.86 -8.81 -2.02
CA GLU A 140 15.37 -8.15 -0.81
C GLU A 140 14.94 -6.67 -0.74
N VAL A 141 14.97 -5.97 -1.89
CA VAL A 141 14.49 -4.60 -2.00
C VAL A 141 12.98 -4.50 -1.74
N ILE A 142 12.17 -5.42 -2.30
CA ILE A 142 10.74 -5.49 -2.01
C ILE A 142 10.48 -5.83 -0.54
N GLU A 143 11.27 -6.69 0.07
CA GLU A 143 11.14 -7.06 1.48
C GLU A 143 11.35 -5.85 2.40
N VAL A 144 12.44 -5.12 2.19
CA VAL A 144 12.77 -3.95 3.01
C VAL A 144 11.79 -2.79 2.80
N LEU A 145 11.40 -2.52 1.55
CA LEU A 145 10.50 -1.40 1.25
C LEU A 145 9.04 -1.72 1.60
N PHE A 146 8.57 -2.92 1.29
CA PHE A 146 7.16 -3.26 1.43
C PHE A 146 6.84 -4.00 2.73
N TYR A 147 7.67 -4.94 3.18
CA TYR A 147 7.34 -5.71 4.38
C TYR A 147 7.85 -5.05 5.64
N GLN A 148 9.05 -4.49 5.59
CA GLN A 148 9.66 -3.78 6.72
C GLN A 148 9.34 -2.27 6.68
N GLY A 149 8.83 -1.77 5.55
CA GLY A 149 8.29 -0.42 5.43
C GLY A 149 9.33 0.69 5.54
N TYR A 150 10.58 0.42 5.19
CA TYR A 150 11.62 1.45 5.14
C TYR A 150 11.36 2.44 3.99
N ALA A 151 11.61 3.72 4.24
CA ALA A 151 11.64 4.72 3.18
C ALA A 151 12.80 4.42 2.20
N HIS A 152 12.79 5.00 0.99
CA HIS A 152 13.75 4.62 -0.05
C HIS A 152 15.19 4.91 0.39
N GLN A 153 15.41 6.03 1.07
CA GLN A 153 16.70 6.36 1.68
C GLN A 153 17.11 5.40 2.80
N GLU A 154 16.20 5.11 3.73
CA GLU A 154 16.46 4.20 4.86
C GLU A 154 16.78 2.78 4.36
N ALA A 155 16.03 2.31 3.37
CA ALA A 155 16.23 1.02 2.74
C ALA A 155 17.57 0.94 2.01
N ALA A 156 17.98 2.02 1.34
CA ALA A 156 19.25 2.08 0.62
C ALA A 156 20.43 1.99 1.59
N LEU A 157 20.32 2.69 2.73
CA LEU A 157 21.29 2.60 3.83
C LEU A 157 21.31 1.20 4.45
N LYS A 158 20.14 0.62 4.73
CA LYS A 158 20.01 -0.70 5.34
C LYS A 158 20.62 -1.81 4.47
N LEU A 159 20.38 -1.74 3.16
CA LEU A 159 20.90 -2.69 2.18
C LEU A 159 22.32 -2.35 1.72
N ASN A 160 22.90 -1.25 2.19
CA ASN A 160 24.21 -0.75 1.80
C ASN A 160 24.38 -0.64 0.28
N ILE A 161 23.36 -0.09 -0.41
CA ILE A 161 23.35 0.13 -1.85
C ILE A 161 23.02 1.60 -2.18
N PRO A 162 23.46 2.15 -3.33
CA PRO A 162 23.07 3.49 -3.74
C PRO A 162 21.55 3.62 -3.93
N LEU A 163 20.97 4.77 -3.54
CA LEU A 163 19.54 5.05 -3.69
C LEU A 163 19.03 4.84 -5.12
N GLY A 164 19.81 5.24 -6.13
CA GLY A 164 19.48 5.02 -7.54
C GLY A 164 19.40 3.53 -7.91
N THR A 165 20.27 2.71 -7.34
CA THR A 165 20.27 1.25 -7.51
C THR A 165 19.04 0.64 -6.86
N LEU A 166 18.71 1.07 -5.64
CA LEU A 166 17.52 0.63 -4.92
C LEU A 166 16.24 0.94 -5.71
N LYS A 167 16.07 2.18 -6.18
CA LYS A 167 14.90 2.59 -6.99
C LYS A 167 14.81 1.80 -8.29
N THR A 168 15.95 1.54 -8.94
CA THR A 168 15.99 0.73 -10.17
C THR A 168 15.58 -0.72 -9.91
N ARG A 169 16.08 -1.35 -8.83
CA ARG A 169 15.71 -2.71 -8.42
C ARG A 169 14.23 -2.78 -8.04
N ALA A 170 13.72 -1.83 -7.26
CA ALA A 170 12.31 -1.74 -6.91
C ALA A 170 11.42 -1.65 -8.15
N ARG A 171 11.76 -0.76 -9.10
CA ARG A 171 11.00 -0.61 -10.34
C ARG A 171 10.99 -1.88 -11.19
N ARG A 172 12.13 -2.57 -11.32
CA ARG A 172 12.22 -3.85 -12.05
C ARG A 172 11.41 -4.95 -11.37
N ALA A 173 11.52 -5.05 -10.05
CA ALA A 173 10.75 -6.00 -9.26
C ALA A 173 9.24 -5.79 -9.44
N LEU A 174 8.77 -4.54 -9.33
CA LEU A 174 7.36 -4.20 -9.55
C LEU A 174 6.90 -4.49 -10.98
N ALA A 175 7.73 -4.20 -11.99
CA ALA A 175 7.39 -4.49 -13.38
C ALA A 175 7.22 -6.00 -13.62
N ARG A 176 8.16 -6.82 -13.11
CA ARG A 176 8.09 -8.29 -13.20
C ARG A 176 6.87 -8.86 -12.46
N LEU A 177 6.62 -8.38 -11.24
CA LEU A 177 5.44 -8.79 -10.47
C LEU A 177 4.15 -8.47 -11.24
N LYS A 178 4.08 -7.32 -11.92
CA LYS A 178 2.92 -6.90 -12.72
C LYS A 178 2.74 -7.74 -13.99
N GLU A 179 3.83 -8.18 -14.61
CA GLU A 179 3.80 -9.04 -15.81
C GLU A 179 3.31 -10.45 -15.46
N GLU A 180 3.89 -11.07 -14.44
CA GLU A 180 3.49 -12.38 -13.91
C GLU A 180 2.02 -12.43 -13.45
N LEU A 181 1.50 -11.31 -12.98
CA LEU A 181 0.10 -11.19 -12.55
C LEU A 181 -0.85 -10.77 -13.69
N ARG A 182 -0.33 -10.43 -14.88
CA ARG A 182 -1.12 -10.13 -16.09
C ARG A 182 -1.19 -11.30 -17.07
N GLU A 183 -0.17 -12.15 -17.14
CA GLU A 183 -0.10 -13.29 -18.07
C GLU A 183 -0.91 -14.53 -17.59
N ALA A 184 -1.81 -14.37 -16.61
CA ALA A 184 -2.52 -15.48 -15.95
C ALA A 184 -4.03 -15.32 -15.89
#